data_AF-A0A6J5TWU5-F1
#
_entry.id   AF-A0A6J5TWU5-F1
#
_cell.length_a   1.000
_cell.length_b   1.000
_cell.length_c   1.000
_cell.angle_alpha   90.00
_cell.angle_beta   90.00
_cell.angle_gamma   90.00
#
_symmetry.space_group_name_H-M   'P 1'
#
loop_
_entity.id
_entity.type
_entity.pdbx_description
1 polymer ?
#
loop_
_entity_poly.entity_id
_entity_poly.type
_entity_poly.pdbx_seq_one_letter_code
_entity_poly.pdbx_strand_id
1 'polypeptide(L)'
;MSYRFRVLNKDLKRRIVCLPNLLSTSSVGRMKKEDEEEEDLVCGTFTWRINNFSTLNNLGHYSDVFVICGYKWRIIIYPKGNKVNYLSLYLDVADASTLPSGWTRYAKFSLTVVNQLDSKKSITKDLEHEFVANVSNWGNKLFILLSELCDHDKGGLGRVEKTLVPFLEEVCSSYPSLLECHKKRSRMFIQCAFTALGRLLRFLKTTKAKDMTRDACKRLQLLWEELETFKFDLAWLEPHVQLVLVMKKRAERVDRLREDVEILENETKRQRDVLAAAEIDLEAAKRDLAKAEEEFKKIDMDTELGYPLP
;
A
#
# COMPACT_ATOMS: atom_id res chain seq x y z
N MET A 1 0.01 -12.21 -4.01
CA MET A 1 1.23 -12.96 -4.43
C MET A 1 1.41 -14.19 -3.54
N SER A 2 2.03 -15.26 -4.04
CA SER A 2 2.46 -16.40 -3.22
C SER A 2 3.98 -16.47 -3.23
N TYR A 3 4.60 -16.72 -2.09
CA TYR A 3 6.04 -16.79 -1.90
C TYR A 3 6.39 -18.18 -1.40
N ARG A 4 7.29 -18.89 -2.08
CA ARG A 4 7.66 -20.28 -1.76
C ARG A 4 9.10 -20.30 -1.28
N PHE A 5 9.39 -21.05 -0.24
CA PHE A 5 10.69 -21.06 0.42
C PHE A 5 11.11 -22.50 0.59
N ARG A 6 12.32 -22.85 0.17
CA ARG A 6 12.91 -24.16 0.42
C ARG A 6 14.13 -23.95 1.32
N VAL A 7 14.15 -24.61 2.46
CA VAL A 7 15.30 -24.67 3.36
C VAL A 7 15.96 -26.02 3.17
N LEU A 8 17.23 -26.02 2.78
CA LEU A 8 18.08 -27.20 2.66
C LEU A 8 19.08 -27.16 3.84
N ASN A 9 18.87 -28.00 4.85
CA ASN A 9 19.94 -28.22 5.81
C ASN A 9 21.03 -29.05 5.13
N LYS A 10 22.25 -28.53 5.09
CA LYS A 10 23.45 -29.33 4.85
C LYS A 10 24.39 -29.04 6.00
N ASP A 11 24.34 -29.88 7.03
CA ASP A 11 25.41 -29.96 8.02
C ASP A 11 26.67 -30.52 7.35
N LEU A 12 27.41 -29.64 6.68
CA LEU A 12 28.70 -29.94 6.10
C LEU A 12 29.62 -28.74 6.23
N LYS A 13 30.05 -28.46 7.47
CA LYS A 13 31.33 -27.77 7.73
C LYS A 13 31.88 -28.15 9.10
N ARG A 14 32.69 -29.21 9.08
CA ARG A 14 33.86 -29.45 9.92
C ARG A 14 33.60 -29.62 11.43
N ARG A 15 33.50 -30.89 11.85
CA ARG A 15 34.20 -31.35 13.06
C ARG A 15 35.66 -30.88 12.97
N ILE A 16 36.00 -29.77 13.60
CA ILE A 16 37.35 -29.60 14.13
C ILE A 16 37.38 -30.51 15.35
N VAL A 17 37.95 -31.70 15.18
CA VAL A 17 38.26 -32.58 16.29
C VAL A 17 39.35 -31.89 17.10
N CYS A 18 38.98 -31.25 18.21
CA CYS A 18 39.91 -31.02 19.30
C CYS A 18 40.18 -32.40 19.92
N LEU A 19 41.29 -33.04 19.56
CA LEU A 19 41.81 -34.16 20.33
C LEU A 19 42.41 -33.60 21.63
N PRO A 20 41.98 -34.07 22.82
CA PRO A 20 42.80 -33.96 24.01
C PRO A 20 43.96 -34.94 23.88
N ASN A 21 45.17 -34.47 24.21
CA ASN A 21 46.40 -35.25 24.33
C ASN A 21 46.17 -36.65 24.93
N LEU A 22 46.58 -37.70 24.20
CA LEU A 22 47.05 -38.95 24.80
C LEU A 22 48.23 -39.50 23.98
N LEU A 23 49.25 -39.90 24.72
CA LEU A 23 50.53 -40.40 24.27
C LEU A 23 50.42 -41.78 23.61
N SER A 24 51.29 -41.98 22.62
CA SER A 24 52.02 -43.22 22.33
C SER A 24 51.40 -44.32 21.43
N THR A 25 52.25 -44.72 20.48
CA THR A 25 52.40 -46.00 19.78
C THR A 25 51.57 -46.33 18.54
N SER A 26 52.34 -46.80 17.56
CA SER A 26 52.06 -47.30 16.22
C SER A 26 50.94 -48.32 16.10
N SER A 27 50.16 -48.24 15.01
CA SER A 27 50.12 -49.30 13.98
C SER A 27 49.18 -48.92 12.84
N VAL A 28 49.66 -49.13 11.61
CA VAL A 28 48.90 -49.05 10.36
C VAL A 28 47.93 -50.24 10.32
N GLY A 29 46.63 -49.97 10.21
CA GLY A 29 45.61 -51.01 10.19
C GLY A 29 44.32 -50.59 9.48
N ARG A 30 44.27 -50.83 8.16
CA ARG A 30 43.10 -51.26 7.38
C ARG A 30 41.78 -50.51 7.63
N MET A 31 41.50 -49.49 6.81
CA MET A 31 40.17 -48.89 6.67
C MET A 31 39.16 -49.96 6.21
N LYS A 32 38.27 -50.38 7.12
CA LYS A 32 37.00 -50.98 6.76
C LYS A 32 36.04 -49.84 6.41
N LYS A 33 35.26 -50.03 5.35
CA LYS A 33 34.07 -49.22 5.06
C LYS A 33 33.15 -49.34 6.26
N GLU A 34 32.94 -48.24 6.96
CA GLU A 34 31.76 -48.06 7.80
C GLU A 34 30.73 -47.37 6.91
N ASP A 35 29.56 -48.00 6.83
CA ASP A 35 28.43 -47.54 6.06
C ASP A 35 28.10 -46.10 6.49
N GLU A 36 28.17 -45.17 5.53
CA GLU A 36 27.61 -43.84 5.69
C GLU A 36 26.10 -44.03 5.84
N GLU A 37 25.61 -44.05 7.09
CA GLU A 37 24.20 -43.80 7.37
C GLU A 37 23.85 -42.47 6.73
N GLU A 38 23.08 -42.54 5.65
CA GLU A 38 22.47 -41.42 4.95
C GLU A 38 21.49 -40.76 5.94
N GLU A 39 22.00 -39.89 6.83
CA GLU A 39 21.16 -39.08 7.71
C GLU A 39 20.22 -38.25 6.83
N ASP A 40 18.93 -38.58 6.91
CA ASP A 40 17.84 -37.95 6.17
C ASP A 40 18.04 -36.43 6.13
N LEU A 41 18.27 -35.89 4.93
CA LEU A 41 18.30 -34.45 4.70
C LEU A 41 16.94 -33.87 5.06
N VAL A 42 16.78 -33.43 6.32
CA VAL A 42 15.58 -32.72 6.76
C VAL A 42 15.56 -31.39 6.01
N CYS A 43 14.74 -31.32 4.97
CA CYS A 43 14.50 -30.12 4.20
C CYS A 43 13.00 -29.85 4.16
N GLY A 44 12.62 -28.59 4.23
CA GLY A 44 11.22 -28.19 4.29
C GLY A 44 10.93 -27.10 3.29
N THR A 45 9.67 -27.02 2.88
CA THR A 45 9.17 -25.90 2.09
C THR A 45 8.01 -25.23 2.79
N PHE A 46 8.09 -23.92 2.99
CA PHE A 46 6.99 -23.10 3.49
C PHE A 46 6.51 -22.16 2.39
N THR A 47 5.22 -21.88 2.32
CA THR A 47 4.67 -20.92 1.36
C THR A 47 3.80 -19.90 2.08
N TRP A 48 4.16 -18.62 1.96
CA TRP A 48 3.36 -17.52 2.49
C TRP A 48 2.56 -16.87 1.36
N ARG A 49 1.23 -16.80 1.51
CA ARG A 49 0.36 -16.08 0.57
C ARG A 49 -0.02 -14.74 1.19
N ILE A 50 0.31 -13.66 0.49
CA ILE A 50 -0.05 -12.29 0.88
C ILE A 50 -1.18 -11.82 -0.02
N ASN A 51 -2.34 -11.57 0.60
CA ASN A 51 -3.48 -10.93 -0.03
C ASN A 51 -3.34 -9.40 0.06
N ASN A 52 -3.87 -8.67 -0.92
CA ASN A 52 -3.81 -7.21 -0.99
C ASN A 52 -2.38 -6.64 -0.82
N PHE A 53 -1.39 -7.26 -1.48
CA PHE A 53 0.02 -6.86 -1.35
C PHE A 53 0.26 -5.37 -1.62
N SER A 54 -0.44 -4.79 -2.60
CA SER A 54 -0.38 -3.36 -2.93
C SER A 54 -0.82 -2.41 -1.81
N THR A 55 -1.62 -2.88 -0.84
CA THR A 55 -2.07 -2.03 0.27
C THR A 55 -1.11 -2.04 1.45
N LEU A 56 -0.06 -2.87 1.42
CA LEU A 56 0.92 -2.93 2.51
C LEU A 56 1.71 -1.62 2.60
N ASN A 57 2.04 -1.25 3.85
CA ASN A 57 2.86 -0.07 4.12
C ASN A 57 4.36 -0.40 3.95
N ASN A 58 5.23 0.52 4.34
CA ASN A 58 6.68 0.37 4.21
C ASN A 58 7.33 -0.36 5.41
N LEU A 59 6.54 -0.80 6.40
CA LEU A 59 7.05 -1.51 7.56
C LEU A 59 7.37 -2.97 7.21
N GLY A 60 8.11 -3.62 8.12
CA GLY A 60 8.36 -5.05 8.03
C GLY A 60 7.09 -5.83 8.37
N HIS A 61 6.67 -6.71 7.48
CA HIS A 61 5.55 -7.62 7.69
C HIS A 61 6.08 -9.05 7.88
N TYR A 62 5.46 -9.78 8.80
CA TYR A 62 5.88 -11.12 9.19
C TYR A 62 4.89 -12.17 8.69
N SER A 63 5.40 -13.31 8.25
CA SER A 63 4.58 -14.52 8.08
C SER A 63 4.21 -15.14 9.43
N ASP A 64 3.32 -16.12 9.39
CA ASP A 64 3.19 -17.09 10.48
C ASP A 64 4.52 -17.81 10.73
N VAL A 65 4.69 -18.30 11.95
CA VAL A 65 5.85 -19.11 12.34
C VAL A 65 5.69 -20.52 11.79
N PHE A 66 6.75 -21.06 11.20
CA PHE A 66 6.80 -22.42 10.67
C PHE A 66 8.03 -23.18 11.17
N VAL A 67 7.91 -24.50 11.28
CA VAL A 67 8.99 -25.36 11.80
C VAL A 67 9.61 -26.17 10.68
N ILE A 68 10.92 -26.00 10.47
CA ILE A 68 11.71 -26.81 9.54
C ILE A 68 13.01 -27.20 10.25
N CYS A 69 13.36 -28.49 10.17
CA CYS A 69 14.51 -29.08 10.88
C CYS A 69 14.45 -28.88 12.41
N GLY A 70 13.25 -28.78 13.00
CA GLY A 70 13.08 -28.55 14.44
C GLY A 70 13.28 -27.10 14.89
N TYR A 71 13.54 -26.16 13.97
CA TYR A 71 13.73 -24.74 14.30
C TYR A 71 12.53 -23.91 13.85
N LYS A 72 12.17 -22.89 14.65
CA LYS A 72 11.07 -21.97 14.37
C LYS A 72 11.56 -20.82 13.51
N TRP A 73 11.03 -20.75 12.30
CA TRP A 73 11.35 -19.73 11.32
C TRP A 73 10.14 -18.84 11.07
N ARG A 74 10.39 -17.62 10.60
CA ARG A 74 9.38 -16.75 9.99
C ARG A 74 10.02 -15.94 8.87
N ILE A 75 9.21 -15.46 7.94
CA ILE A 75 9.66 -14.58 6.86
C ILE A 75 9.36 -13.14 7.23
N ILE A 76 10.29 -12.25 6.91
CA ILE A 76 10.10 -10.81 6.99
C ILE A 76 10.13 -10.25 5.57
N ILE A 77 9.12 -9.47 5.20
CA ILE A 77 9.06 -8.75 3.93
C ILE A 77 8.96 -7.25 4.17
N TYR A 78 9.67 -6.48 3.36
CA TYR A 78 9.53 -5.03 3.25
C TYR A 78 9.00 -4.71 1.85
N PRO A 79 7.66 -4.58 1.68
CA PRO A 79 7.01 -4.46 0.37
C PRO A 79 7.47 -3.25 -0.44
N LYS A 80 7.81 -2.15 0.25
CA LYS A 80 8.33 -0.90 -0.33
C LYS A 80 9.82 -0.70 -0.03
N GLY A 81 10.47 -1.77 0.42
CA GLY A 81 11.89 -1.84 0.72
C GLY A 81 12.33 -1.33 2.08
N ASN A 82 13.47 -1.85 2.52
CA ASN A 82 14.11 -1.46 3.78
C ASN A 82 15.07 -0.28 3.53
N LYS A 83 14.51 0.94 3.38
CA LYS A 83 15.25 2.16 3.00
C LYS A 83 15.94 2.07 1.62
N VAL A 84 15.37 1.27 0.72
CA VAL A 84 15.85 1.03 -0.65
C VAL A 84 14.65 0.88 -1.59
N ASN A 85 14.82 1.13 -2.89
CA ASN A 85 13.75 0.98 -3.90
C ASN A 85 13.60 -0.46 -4.41
N TYR A 86 13.79 -1.44 -3.53
CA TYR A 86 13.70 -2.87 -3.82
C TYR A 86 12.78 -3.54 -2.81
N LEU A 87 12.01 -4.52 -3.25
CA LEU A 87 11.42 -5.50 -2.36
C LEU A 87 12.56 -6.17 -1.57
N SER A 88 12.44 -6.22 -0.25
CA SER A 88 13.42 -6.90 0.61
C SER A 88 12.77 -8.10 1.29
N LEU A 89 13.42 -9.27 1.26
CA LEU A 89 12.95 -10.51 1.90
C LEU A 89 14.04 -11.06 2.82
N TYR A 90 13.63 -11.53 3.99
CA TYR A 90 14.50 -12.13 4.99
C TYR A 90 13.86 -13.38 5.59
N LEU A 91 14.70 -14.32 5.99
CA LEU A 91 14.37 -15.41 6.90
C LEU A 91 14.81 -15.00 8.30
N ASP A 92 13.98 -15.25 9.30
CA ASP A 92 14.24 -14.89 10.70
C ASP A 92 13.96 -16.08 11.63
N VAL A 93 14.78 -16.22 12.66
CA VAL A 93 14.59 -17.19 13.75
C VAL A 93 13.56 -16.61 14.71
N ALA A 94 12.36 -17.18 14.71
CA ALA A 94 11.18 -16.55 15.31
C ALA A 94 11.26 -16.42 16.84
N ASP A 95 11.95 -17.34 17.51
CA ASP A 95 12.11 -17.39 18.97
C ASP A 95 13.55 -17.08 19.43
N ALA A 96 14.30 -16.34 18.62
CA ALA A 96 15.70 -15.98 18.90
C ALA A 96 15.92 -15.33 20.28
N SER A 97 14.96 -14.55 20.77
CA SER A 97 15.03 -13.90 22.10
C SER A 97 15.00 -14.88 23.27
N THR A 98 14.55 -16.11 23.04
CA THR A 98 14.46 -17.17 24.07
C THR A 98 15.61 -18.18 23.98
N LEU A 99 16.46 -18.06 22.96
CA LEU A 99 17.58 -18.97 22.75
C LEU A 99 18.75 -18.63 23.70
N PRO A 100 19.51 -19.65 24.13
CA PRO A 100 20.65 -19.42 25.01
C PRO A 100 21.76 -18.64 24.30
N SER A 101 22.56 -17.93 25.09
CA SER A 101 23.78 -17.28 24.60
C SER A 101 24.71 -18.31 23.95
N GLY A 102 25.27 -17.99 22.78
CA GLY A 102 26.12 -18.89 22.00
C GLY A 102 25.36 -19.86 21.07
N TRP A 103 24.02 -19.78 20.99
CA TRP A 103 23.28 -20.52 19.97
C TRP A 103 23.67 -20.04 18.57
N THR A 104 24.06 -20.98 17.71
CA THR A 104 24.30 -20.74 16.29
C THR A 104 23.68 -21.84 15.44
N ARG A 105 23.18 -21.51 14.24
CA ARG A 105 22.71 -22.49 13.26
C ARG A 105 23.04 -22.07 11.85
N TYR A 106 23.75 -22.92 11.14
CA TYR A 106 23.94 -22.76 9.71
C TYR A 106 22.71 -23.25 8.95
N ALA A 107 22.26 -22.49 7.96
CA ALA A 107 21.22 -22.91 7.04
C ALA A 107 21.53 -22.44 5.61
N LYS A 108 21.29 -23.32 4.65
CA LYS A 108 21.22 -22.99 3.23
C LYS A 108 19.75 -22.94 2.83
N PHE A 109 19.31 -21.85 2.22
CA PHE A 109 17.91 -21.64 1.93
C PHE A 109 17.70 -20.82 0.67
N SER A 110 16.56 -21.01 0.03
CA SER A 110 16.15 -20.24 -1.13
C SER A 110 14.92 -19.41 -0.79
N LEU A 111 14.98 -18.11 -1.07
CA LEU A 111 13.81 -17.23 -1.02
C LEU A 111 13.26 -17.08 -2.45
N THR A 112 11.96 -17.39 -2.67
CA THR A 112 11.32 -17.29 -3.99
C THR A 112 10.04 -16.46 -3.97
N VAL A 113 9.97 -15.48 -4.86
CA VAL A 113 8.70 -14.83 -5.24
C VAL A 113 8.09 -15.62 -6.39
N VAL A 114 6.96 -16.27 -6.14
CA VAL A 114 6.35 -17.18 -7.11
C VAL A 114 5.52 -16.41 -8.12
N ASN A 115 5.82 -16.65 -9.39
CA ASN A 115 4.96 -16.21 -10.47
C ASN A 115 3.75 -17.15 -10.61
N GLN A 116 2.56 -16.64 -10.33
CA GLN A 116 1.33 -17.43 -10.30
C GLN A 116 0.86 -17.85 -11.70
N LEU A 117 1.29 -17.15 -12.75
CA LEU A 117 0.90 -17.44 -14.13
C LEU A 117 1.92 -18.33 -14.84
N ASP A 118 3.20 -18.15 -14.54
CA ASP A 118 4.29 -18.88 -15.16
C ASP A 118 5.39 -19.15 -14.14
N SER A 119 5.41 -20.38 -13.61
CA SER A 119 6.37 -20.78 -12.59
C SER A 119 7.83 -20.57 -13.00
N LYS A 120 8.16 -20.63 -14.31
CA LYS A 120 9.52 -20.42 -14.85
C LYS A 120 10.00 -18.97 -14.69
N LYS A 121 9.08 -18.03 -14.48
CA LYS A 121 9.37 -16.61 -14.23
C LYS A 121 9.41 -16.26 -12.74
N SER A 122 9.38 -17.26 -11.87
CA SER A 122 9.57 -17.03 -10.44
C SER A 122 11.01 -16.59 -10.18
N ILE A 123 11.18 -15.63 -9.27
CA ILE A 123 12.51 -15.08 -8.94
C ILE A 123 12.96 -15.73 -7.64
N THR A 124 14.07 -16.45 -7.71
CA THR A 124 14.67 -17.16 -6.58
C THR A 124 16.05 -16.59 -6.27
N LYS A 125 16.37 -16.44 -4.98
CA LYS A 125 17.73 -16.19 -4.51
C LYS A 125 18.12 -17.28 -3.53
N ASP A 126 19.20 -17.98 -3.84
CA ASP A 126 19.83 -18.94 -2.95
C ASP A 126 20.77 -18.19 -1.99
N LEU A 127 20.68 -18.53 -0.72
CA LEU A 127 21.38 -17.89 0.37
C LEU A 127 21.91 -18.95 1.32
N GLU A 128 22.96 -18.59 2.05
CA GLU A 128 23.52 -19.36 3.14
C GLU A 128 23.90 -18.41 4.27
N HIS A 129 23.66 -18.83 5.51
CA HIS A 129 23.97 -18.01 6.67
C HIS A 129 24.11 -18.86 7.92
N GLU A 130 24.98 -18.42 8.83
CA GLU A 130 25.02 -18.89 10.21
C GLU A 130 24.24 -17.92 11.09
N PHE A 131 23.01 -18.31 11.44
CA PHE A 131 22.13 -17.56 12.31
C PHE A 131 22.63 -17.63 13.74
N VAL A 132 22.63 -16.48 14.41
CA VAL A 132 23.00 -16.37 15.83
C VAL A 132 21.92 -15.59 16.57
N ALA A 133 21.78 -15.78 17.88
CA ALA A 133 20.67 -15.18 18.63
C ALA A 133 20.60 -13.64 18.51
N ASN A 134 21.73 -12.96 18.36
CA ASN A 134 21.82 -11.50 18.18
C ASN A 134 21.72 -11.01 16.72
N VAL A 135 21.83 -11.92 15.74
CA VAL A 135 21.66 -11.65 14.30
C VAL A 135 20.72 -12.73 13.76
N SER A 136 19.47 -12.64 14.20
CA SER A 136 18.46 -13.69 13.99
C SER A 136 17.89 -13.73 12.59
N ASN A 137 18.15 -12.71 11.75
CA ASN A 137 17.64 -12.62 10.40
C ASN A 137 18.73 -12.46 9.35
N TRP A 138 18.48 -13.07 8.19
CA TRP A 138 19.33 -12.96 7.02
C TRP A 138 18.50 -13.05 5.75
N GLY A 139 18.90 -12.35 4.71
CA GLY A 139 18.08 -12.20 3.52
C GLY A 139 18.72 -11.38 2.43
N ASN A 140 17.90 -10.94 1.49
CA ASN A 140 18.32 -10.07 0.42
C ASN A 140 17.57 -8.73 0.50
N LYS A 141 18.34 -7.67 0.80
CA LYS A 141 17.83 -6.30 0.83
C LYS A 141 17.39 -5.80 -0.55
N LEU A 142 18.04 -6.27 -1.61
CA LEU A 142 17.83 -5.90 -3.00
C LEU A 142 17.24 -7.10 -3.78
N PHE A 143 16.14 -7.68 -3.29
CA PHE A 143 15.62 -8.94 -3.81
C PHE A 143 15.04 -8.77 -5.23
N ILE A 144 14.07 -7.87 -5.39
CA ILE A 144 13.45 -7.48 -6.68
C ILE A 144 13.32 -5.96 -6.71
N LEU A 145 13.66 -5.33 -7.83
CA LEU A 145 13.46 -3.89 -7.97
C LEU A 145 11.96 -3.58 -7.96
N LEU A 146 11.50 -2.56 -7.22
CA LEU A 146 10.05 -2.32 -7.10
C LEU A 146 9.38 -2.05 -8.45
N SER A 147 10.09 -1.47 -9.42
CA SER A 147 9.59 -1.31 -10.79
C SER A 147 9.43 -2.63 -11.55
N GLU A 148 10.20 -3.67 -11.22
CA GLU A 148 10.04 -5.04 -11.76
C GLU A 148 8.84 -5.77 -11.11
N LEU A 149 8.42 -5.33 -9.92
CA LEU A 149 7.30 -5.94 -9.18
C LEU A 149 5.93 -5.43 -9.66
N CYS A 150 5.86 -4.22 -10.25
CA CYS A 150 4.65 -3.61 -10.81
C CYS A 150 3.96 -4.46 -11.90
N ASP A 151 4.67 -5.41 -12.51
CA ASP A 151 4.13 -6.38 -13.48
C ASP A 151 3.31 -7.51 -12.82
N HIS A 152 3.42 -7.70 -11.51
CA HIS A 152 3.03 -8.95 -10.87
C HIS A 152 1.71 -8.90 -10.08
N ASP A 153 1.15 -7.69 -9.91
CA ASP A 153 -0.12 -7.46 -9.22
C ASP A 153 -1.34 -7.48 -10.17
N LYS A 154 -1.12 -7.60 -11.49
CA LYS A 154 -2.18 -7.78 -12.49
C LYS A 154 -1.68 -8.70 -13.58
N GLY A 155 -2.15 -9.94 -13.54
CA GLY A 155 -1.71 -11.00 -14.43
C GLY A 155 -1.49 -10.60 -15.89
N GLY A 156 -0.25 -10.77 -16.36
CA GLY A 156 0.05 -11.01 -17.77
C GLY A 156 0.77 -9.88 -18.51
N LEU A 157 2.07 -10.09 -18.71
CA LEU A 157 2.97 -9.42 -19.65
C LEU A 157 3.12 -7.89 -19.45
N GLY A 158 4.34 -7.38 -19.33
CA GLY A 158 5.33 -7.51 -20.41
C GLY A 158 4.88 -6.89 -21.76
N ARG A 159 3.72 -6.24 -21.82
CA ARG A 159 3.30 -5.37 -22.91
C ARG A 159 2.78 -4.06 -22.35
N VAL A 160 3.20 -2.97 -22.95
CA VAL A 160 2.45 -1.71 -22.89
C VAL A 160 0.99 -2.04 -23.22
N GLU A 161 0.08 -1.71 -22.31
CA GLU A 161 -1.35 -1.94 -22.47
C GLU A 161 -1.79 -1.39 -23.83
N LYS A 162 -2.48 -2.18 -24.66
CA LYS A 162 -2.77 -1.79 -26.07
C LYS A 162 -3.46 -0.43 -26.19
N THR A 163 -4.26 -0.07 -25.19
CA THR A 163 -4.95 1.23 -25.12
C THR A 163 -3.99 2.42 -24.94
N LEU A 164 -2.74 2.18 -24.53
CA LEU A 164 -1.72 3.20 -24.33
C LEU A 164 -0.91 3.48 -25.59
N VAL A 165 -0.86 2.52 -26.52
CA VAL A 165 -0.05 2.60 -27.75
C VAL A 165 -0.35 3.86 -28.56
N PRO A 166 -1.61 4.25 -28.83
CA PRO A 166 -1.89 5.46 -29.62
C PRO A 166 -1.33 6.74 -28.97
N PHE A 167 -1.42 6.84 -27.64
CA PHE A 167 -0.91 8.00 -26.90
C PHE A 167 0.62 8.06 -26.92
N LEU A 168 1.27 6.90 -26.86
CA LEU A 168 2.72 6.80 -26.88
C LEU A 168 3.30 7.01 -28.27
N GLU A 169 2.65 6.50 -29.32
CA GLU A 169 3.07 6.73 -30.70
C GLU A 169 3.03 8.23 -31.04
N GLU A 170 1.93 8.91 -30.70
CA GLU A 170 1.78 10.36 -30.88
C GLU A 170 2.92 11.14 -30.21
N VAL A 171 3.19 10.85 -28.93
CA VAL A 171 4.21 11.57 -28.16
C VAL A 171 5.64 11.21 -28.59
N CYS A 172 5.92 9.95 -28.93
CA CYS A 172 7.24 9.54 -29.41
C CYS A 172 7.56 10.11 -30.79
N SER A 173 6.55 10.35 -31.63
CA SER A 173 6.70 11.07 -32.90
C SER A 173 7.02 12.55 -32.67
N SER A 174 6.39 13.18 -31.68
CA SER A 174 6.64 14.60 -31.35
C SER A 174 7.93 14.84 -30.57
N TYR A 175 8.38 13.87 -29.76
CA TYR A 175 9.55 13.99 -28.89
C TYR A 175 10.48 12.77 -29.01
N PRO A 176 11.32 12.71 -30.06
CA PRO A 176 12.22 11.58 -30.32
C PRO A 176 13.24 11.32 -29.20
N SER A 177 13.58 12.34 -28.39
CA SER A 177 14.49 12.22 -27.24
C SER A 177 14.03 11.18 -26.21
N LEU A 178 12.73 10.93 -26.10
CA LEU A 178 12.15 9.89 -25.24
C LEU A 178 12.64 8.49 -25.62
N LEU A 179 12.87 8.23 -26.90
CA LEU A 179 13.39 6.95 -27.39
C LEU A 179 14.91 6.82 -27.14
N GLU A 180 15.62 7.94 -27.11
CA GLU A 180 17.08 7.97 -26.97
C GLU A 180 17.57 7.64 -25.56
N CYS A 181 16.87 8.14 -24.52
CA CYS A 181 17.19 7.87 -23.11
C CYS A 181 17.17 6.37 -22.74
N HIS A 182 16.58 5.54 -23.60
CA HIS A 182 16.29 4.14 -23.34
C HIS A 182 17.06 3.16 -24.21
N LYS A 183 17.83 3.62 -25.22
CA LYS A 183 18.60 2.77 -26.16
C LYS A 183 19.58 1.78 -25.49
N LYS A 184 20.08 2.10 -24.29
CA LYS A 184 21.05 1.28 -23.52
C LYS A 184 20.42 0.53 -22.33
N ARG A 185 19.09 0.52 -22.21
CA ARG A 185 18.38 -0.06 -21.07
C ARG A 185 17.78 -1.42 -21.42
N SER A 186 17.49 -2.23 -20.41
CA SER A 186 16.85 -3.53 -20.63
C SER A 186 15.44 -3.34 -21.22
N ARG A 187 15.01 -4.25 -22.10
CA ARG A 187 13.66 -4.22 -22.70
C ARG A 187 12.55 -4.01 -21.67
N MET A 188 12.70 -4.61 -20.49
CA MET A 188 11.72 -4.51 -19.40
C MET A 188 11.68 -3.10 -18.79
N PHE A 189 12.85 -2.47 -18.59
CA PHE A 189 12.93 -1.09 -18.09
C PHE A 189 12.25 -0.12 -19.05
N ILE A 190 12.54 -0.24 -20.35
CA ILE A 190 11.92 0.58 -21.41
C ILE A 190 10.40 0.45 -21.32
N GLN A 191 9.91 -0.78 -21.19
CA GLN A 191 8.48 -1.04 -21.15
C GLN A 191 7.80 -0.49 -19.89
N CYS A 192 8.44 -0.59 -18.71
CA CYS A 192 7.92 0.01 -17.48
C CYS A 192 7.84 1.53 -17.60
N ALA A 193 8.90 2.14 -18.12
CA ALA A 193 8.98 3.58 -18.33
C ALA A 193 7.86 4.07 -19.26
N PHE A 194 7.67 3.41 -20.42
CA PHE A 194 6.60 3.75 -21.35
C PHE A 194 5.20 3.39 -20.83
N THR A 195 5.07 2.39 -19.97
CA THR A 195 3.79 2.07 -19.31
C THR A 195 3.40 3.14 -18.30
N ALA A 196 4.36 3.61 -17.47
CA ALA A 196 4.15 4.73 -16.56
C ALA A 196 3.77 6.00 -17.34
N LEU A 197 4.52 6.32 -18.39
CA LEU A 197 4.25 7.48 -19.26
C LEU A 197 2.85 7.39 -19.89
N GLY A 198 2.52 6.23 -20.47
CA GLY A 198 1.21 6.01 -21.08
C GLY A 198 0.05 6.15 -20.09
N ARG A 199 0.21 5.65 -18.85
CA ARG A 199 -0.82 5.80 -17.80
C ARG A 199 -1.05 7.26 -17.44
N LEU A 200 0.03 8.04 -17.30
CA LEU A 200 -0.04 9.47 -17.05
C LEU A 200 -0.74 10.21 -18.20
N LEU A 201 -0.31 9.95 -19.45
CA LEU A 201 -0.89 10.58 -20.63
C LEU A 201 -2.37 10.25 -20.80
N ARG A 202 -2.74 8.99 -20.61
CA ARG A 202 -4.14 8.56 -20.61
C ARG A 202 -4.93 9.31 -19.53
N PHE A 203 -4.38 9.41 -18.31
CA PHE A 203 -5.04 10.16 -17.24
C PHE A 203 -5.29 11.62 -17.65
N LEU A 204 -4.27 12.31 -18.14
CA LEU A 204 -4.37 13.71 -18.55
C LEU A 204 -5.34 13.92 -19.71
N LYS A 205 -5.38 13.00 -20.69
CA LYS A 205 -6.29 13.12 -21.85
C LYS A 205 -7.73 12.73 -21.57
N THR A 206 -7.97 11.81 -20.63
CA THR A 206 -9.33 11.29 -20.36
C THR A 206 -10.03 11.97 -19.20
N THR A 207 -9.29 12.55 -18.26
CA THR A 207 -9.86 13.19 -17.08
C THR A 207 -10.29 14.60 -17.42
N LYS A 208 -11.59 14.89 -17.33
CA LYS A 208 -12.10 16.25 -17.54
C LYS A 208 -11.91 17.09 -16.28
N ALA A 209 -11.89 18.41 -16.44
CA ALA A 209 -11.75 19.37 -15.34
C ALA A 209 -12.74 19.13 -14.18
N LYS A 210 -13.99 18.78 -14.51
CA LYS A 210 -15.07 18.52 -13.56
C LYS A 210 -14.89 17.22 -12.76
N ASP A 211 -14.15 16.26 -13.30
CA ASP A 211 -13.93 14.94 -12.70
C ASP A 211 -12.64 14.93 -11.85
N MET A 212 -11.98 16.09 -11.73
CA MET A 212 -10.72 16.27 -11.00
C MET A 212 -10.98 16.43 -9.50
N THR A 213 -11.43 15.35 -8.87
CA THR A 213 -11.64 15.27 -7.42
C THR A 213 -10.31 15.24 -6.66
N ARG A 214 -10.35 15.43 -5.33
CA ARG A 214 -9.17 15.30 -4.46
C ARG A 214 -8.41 13.99 -4.68
N ASP A 215 -9.13 12.88 -4.84
CA ASP A 215 -8.50 11.57 -5.05
C ASP A 215 -7.95 11.41 -6.47
N ALA A 216 -8.60 12.00 -7.48
CA ALA A 216 -8.05 12.09 -8.83
C ALA A 216 -6.71 12.85 -8.83
N CYS A 217 -6.61 13.95 -8.08
CA CYS A 217 -5.36 14.70 -7.92
C CYS A 217 -4.26 13.86 -7.24
N LYS A 218 -4.57 13.11 -6.17
CA LYS A 218 -3.61 12.19 -5.53
C LYS A 218 -3.12 11.14 -6.51
N ARG A 219 -4.05 10.56 -7.29
CA ARG A 219 -3.71 9.56 -8.31
C ARG A 219 -2.78 10.13 -9.38
N LEU A 220 -3.04 11.34 -9.85
CA LEU A 220 -2.15 12.00 -10.81
C LEU A 220 -0.75 12.22 -10.21
N GLN A 221 -0.68 12.70 -8.96
CA GLN A 221 0.59 12.92 -8.29
C GLN A 221 1.40 11.63 -8.16
N LEU A 222 0.78 10.51 -7.79
CA LEU A 222 1.43 9.20 -7.74
C LEU A 222 1.94 8.75 -9.12
N LEU A 223 1.14 8.96 -10.19
CA LEU A 223 1.56 8.62 -11.55
C LEU A 223 2.75 9.47 -12.02
N TRP A 224 2.81 10.74 -11.61
CA TRP A 224 3.93 11.63 -11.89
C TRP A 224 5.19 11.21 -11.14
N GLU A 225 5.10 10.97 -9.83
CA GLU A 225 6.21 10.49 -9.00
C GLU A 225 6.76 9.14 -9.51
N GLU A 226 5.88 8.23 -9.94
CA GLU A 226 6.27 6.97 -10.59
C GLU A 226 7.05 7.23 -11.89
N LEU A 227 6.59 8.17 -12.71
CA LEU A 227 7.23 8.52 -13.98
C LEU A 227 8.63 9.15 -13.79
N GLU A 228 8.77 10.04 -12.80
CA GLU A 228 10.04 10.69 -12.48
C GLU A 228 11.16 9.67 -12.14
N THR A 229 10.80 8.51 -11.60
CA THR A 229 11.79 7.45 -11.30
C THR A 229 12.54 6.95 -12.53
N PHE A 230 11.94 7.10 -13.73
CA PHE A 230 12.52 6.64 -14.99
C PHE A 230 13.41 7.69 -15.67
N LYS A 231 13.51 8.91 -15.11
CA LYS A 231 14.38 10.00 -15.57
C LYS A 231 14.17 10.39 -17.04
N PHE A 232 12.91 10.47 -17.45
CA PHE A 232 12.55 11.07 -18.74
C PHE A 232 12.91 12.55 -18.77
N ASP A 233 13.21 13.07 -19.96
CA ASP A 233 13.14 14.51 -20.21
C ASP A 233 11.67 14.90 -20.42
N LEU A 234 11.06 15.46 -19.37
CA LEU A 234 9.63 15.78 -19.28
C LEU A 234 9.37 17.29 -19.26
N ALA A 235 10.34 18.11 -19.68
CA ALA A 235 10.19 19.57 -19.67
C ALA A 235 8.94 20.05 -20.43
N TRP A 236 8.53 19.29 -21.46
CA TRP A 236 7.32 19.55 -22.26
C TRP A 236 6.01 19.19 -21.53
N LEU A 237 6.05 18.30 -20.53
CA LEU A 237 4.88 17.82 -19.80
C LEU A 237 4.65 18.59 -18.49
N GLU A 238 5.71 19.23 -17.97
CA GLU A 238 5.70 20.10 -16.78
C GLU A 238 4.52 21.10 -16.76
N PRO A 239 4.23 21.87 -17.83
CA PRO A 239 3.15 22.87 -17.79
C PRO A 239 1.76 22.24 -17.61
N HIS A 240 1.56 21.03 -18.14
CA HIS A 240 0.30 20.31 -18.01
C HIS A 240 0.09 19.81 -16.57
N VAL A 241 1.15 19.38 -15.89
CA VAL A 241 1.08 18.95 -14.49
C VAL A 241 0.84 20.16 -13.57
N GLN A 242 1.49 21.28 -13.84
CA GLN A 242 1.27 22.54 -13.12
C GLN A 242 -0.18 23.05 -13.28
N LEU A 243 -0.76 22.90 -14.47
CA LEU A 243 -2.19 23.19 -14.67
C LEU A 243 -3.07 22.34 -13.74
N VAL A 244 -2.74 21.06 -13.53
CA VAL A 244 -3.51 20.22 -12.61
C VAL A 244 -3.33 20.64 -11.15
N LEU A 245 -2.17 21.16 -10.74
CA LEU A 245 -2.02 21.74 -9.39
C LEU A 245 -2.95 22.95 -9.18
N VAL A 246 -3.14 23.77 -10.21
CA VAL A 246 -4.12 24.86 -10.18
C VAL A 246 -5.54 24.29 -10.07
N MET A 247 -5.85 23.23 -10.82
CA MET A 247 -7.15 22.56 -10.75
C MET A 247 -7.42 21.93 -9.38
N LYS A 248 -6.41 21.35 -8.73
CA LYS A 248 -6.49 20.83 -7.36
C LYS A 248 -6.92 21.91 -6.37
N LYS A 249 -6.27 23.07 -6.41
CA LYS A 249 -6.63 24.22 -5.55
C LYS A 249 -8.06 24.69 -5.78
N ARG A 250 -8.51 24.67 -7.04
CA ARG A 250 -9.91 25.01 -7.39
C ARG A 250 -10.90 23.97 -6.87
N ALA A 251 -10.60 22.68 -7.02
CA ALA A 251 -11.44 21.59 -6.51
C ALA A 251 -11.60 21.68 -4.98
N GLU A 252 -10.49 21.90 -4.26
CA GLU A 252 -10.53 22.11 -2.80
C GLU A 252 -11.37 23.31 -2.38
N ARG A 253 -11.37 24.40 -3.19
CA ARG A 253 -12.24 25.56 -2.95
C ARG A 253 -13.71 25.22 -3.18
N VAL A 254 -14.02 24.45 -4.23
CA VAL A 254 -15.39 24.02 -4.53
C VAL A 254 -15.94 23.14 -3.41
N ASP A 255 -15.14 22.21 -2.89
CA ASP A 255 -15.57 21.37 -1.76
C ASP A 255 -15.91 22.20 -0.52
N ARG A 256 -15.07 23.19 -0.16
CA ARG A 256 -15.37 24.12 0.96
C ARG A 256 -16.64 24.91 0.72
N LEU A 257 -16.82 25.48 -0.47
CA LEU A 257 -18.03 26.22 -0.80
C LEU A 257 -19.28 25.33 -0.74
N ARG A 258 -19.16 24.05 -1.09
CA ARG A 258 -20.27 23.10 -0.99
C ARG A 258 -20.67 22.85 0.47
N GLU A 259 -19.69 22.70 1.37
CA GLU A 259 -19.92 22.60 2.82
C GLU A 259 -20.57 23.88 3.36
N ASP A 260 -20.09 25.06 2.97
CA ASP A 260 -20.67 26.35 3.38
C ASP A 260 -22.14 26.49 2.93
N VAL A 261 -22.45 26.07 1.70
CA VAL A 261 -23.83 26.08 1.17
C VAL A 261 -24.73 25.14 1.97
N GLU A 262 -24.27 23.93 2.29
CA GLU A 262 -25.03 22.97 3.11
C GLU A 262 -25.34 23.52 4.51
N ILE A 263 -24.36 24.19 5.14
CA ILE A 263 -24.57 24.86 6.43
C ILE A 263 -25.64 25.96 6.33
N LEU A 264 -25.53 26.82 5.31
CA LEU A 264 -26.49 27.91 5.08
C LEU A 264 -27.90 27.40 4.75
N GLU A 265 -28.01 26.31 3.99
CA GLU A 265 -29.29 25.67 3.70
C GLU A 265 -29.96 25.14 4.98
N ASN A 266 -29.18 24.51 5.85
CA ASN A 266 -29.66 24.01 7.14
C ASN A 266 -30.11 25.14 8.08
N GLU A 267 -29.35 26.24 8.18
CA GLU A 267 -29.75 27.39 8.99
C GLU A 267 -30.98 28.09 8.41
N THR A 268 -31.07 28.22 7.08
CA THR A 268 -32.26 28.77 6.43
C THR A 268 -33.50 27.92 6.74
N LYS A 269 -33.37 26.59 6.72
CA LYS A 269 -34.45 25.68 7.11
C LYS A 269 -34.87 25.92 8.57
N ARG A 270 -33.92 26.01 9.50
CA ARG A 270 -34.19 26.28 10.93
C ARG A 270 -34.92 27.60 11.12
N GLN A 271 -34.51 28.66 10.42
CA GLN A 271 -35.15 29.97 10.50
C GLN A 271 -36.58 29.94 9.97
N ARG A 272 -36.87 29.18 8.90
CA ARG A 272 -38.25 29.00 8.41
C ARG A 272 -39.13 28.30 9.42
N ASP A 273 -38.62 27.28 10.12
CA ASP A 273 -39.39 26.56 11.15
C ASP A 273 -39.73 27.50 12.33
N VAL A 274 -38.79 28.36 12.75
CA VAL A 274 -39.02 29.39 13.78
C VAL A 274 -40.04 30.42 13.32
N LEU A 275 -39.94 30.90 12.08
CA LEU A 275 -40.90 31.85 11.51
C LEU A 275 -42.32 31.26 11.49
N ALA A 276 -42.46 30.01 11.05
CA ALA A 276 -43.75 29.32 11.01
C ALA A 276 -44.39 29.18 12.40
N ALA A 277 -43.58 28.91 13.44
CA ALA A 277 -44.06 28.87 14.82
C ALA A 277 -44.54 30.26 15.29
N ALA A 278 -43.76 31.30 15.03
CA ALA A 278 -44.12 32.67 15.39
C ALA A 278 -45.38 33.17 14.66
N GLU A 279 -45.59 32.75 13.41
CA GLU A 279 -46.82 33.05 12.65
C GLU A 279 -48.06 32.39 13.29
N ILE A 280 -47.94 31.15 13.78
CA ILE A 280 -49.02 30.48 14.53
C ILE A 280 -49.35 31.24 15.81
N ASP A 281 -48.33 31.64 16.57
CA ASP A 281 -48.50 32.39 17.82
C ASP A 281 -49.13 33.78 17.57
N LEU A 282 -48.72 34.46 16.49
CA LEU A 282 -49.30 35.73 16.08
C LEU A 282 -50.79 35.59 15.73
N GLU A 283 -51.17 34.56 14.98
CA GLU A 283 -52.57 34.31 14.65
C GLU A 283 -53.41 33.86 15.85
N ALA A 284 -52.80 33.23 16.86
CA ALA A 284 -53.45 32.98 18.15
C ALA A 284 -53.69 34.28 18.92
N ALA A 285 -52.67 35.13 19.04
CA ALA A 285 -52.78 36.42 19.73
C ALA A 285 -53.82 37.36 19.09
N LYS A 286 -53.91 37.39 17.76
CA LYS A 286 -54.96 38.14 17.03
C LYS A 286 -56.37 37.65 17.39
N ARG A 287 -56.56 36.34 17.52
CA ARG A 287 -57.86 35.76 17.91
C ARG A 287 -58.22 36.13 19.34
N ASP A 288 -57.27 36.06 20.26
CA ASP A 288 -57.49 36.44 21.67
C ASP A 288 -57.82 37.93 21.81
N LEU A 289 -57.12 38.80 21.07
CA LEU A 289 -57.41 40.23 21.03
C LEU A 289 -58.84 40.50 20.53
N ALA A 290 -59.23 39.89 19.41
CA ALA A 290 -60.58 40.07 18.86
C ALA A 290 -61.67 39.63 19.86
N LYS A 291 -61.42 38.56 20.62
CA LYS A 291 -62.34 38.10 21.67
C LYS A 291 -62.44 39.12 22.81
N ALA A 292 -61.31 39.65 23.29
CA ALA A 292 -61.28 40.66 24.35
C ALA A 292 -61.99 41.96 23.93
N GLU A 293 -61.82 42.39 22.68
CA GLU A 293 -62.52 43.57 22.13
C GLU A 293 -64.04 43.35 22.08
N GLU A 294 -64.52 42.16 21.72
CA GLU A 294 -65.95 41.82 21.74
C GLU A 294 -66.52 41.70 23.16
N GLU A 295 -65.74 41.20 24.13
CA GLU A 295 -66.14 41.21 25.54
C GLU A 295 -66.24 42.64 26.08
N PHE A 296 -65.28 43.51 25.75
CA PHE A 296 -65.29 44.92 26.16
C PHE A 296 -66.50 45.68 25.61
N LYS A 297 -66.89 45.45 24.35
CA LYS A 297 -68.09 46.07 23.75
C LYS A 297 -69.41 45.68 24.45
N LYS A 298 -69.45 44.53 25.13
CA LYS A 298 -70.64 44.04 25.85
C LYS A 298 -70.81 44.64 27.24
N ILE A 299 -69.80 45.36 27.75
CA ILE A 299 -69.89 46.05 29.03
C ILE A 299 -70.77 47.29 28.83
N ASP A 300 -72.00 47.22 29.31
CA ASP A 300 -72.95 48.33 29.34
C ASP A 300 -72.78 49.14 30.63
N MET A 301 -72.20 50.33 30.52
CA MET A 301 -71.91 51.20 31.66
C MET A 301 -73.19 51.73 32.35
N ASP A 302 -74.34 51.74 31.67
CA ASP A 302 -75.59 52.22 32.28
C ASP A 302 -76.14 51.22 33.31
N THR A 303 -75.82 49.94 33.19
CA THR A 303 -76.23 48.90 34.15
C THR A 303 -75.37 48.90 35.42
N GLU A 304 -74.12 49.35 35.35
CA GLU A 304 -73.14 49.28 36.44
C GLU A 304 -73.18 50.50 37.38
N LEU A 305 -73.76 51.63 36.94
CA LEU A 305 -73.90 52.85 37.73
C LEU A 305 -75.12 52.87 38.68
N GLY A 306 -75.98 51.84 38.64
CA GLY A 306 -76.99 51.59 39.69
C GLY A 306 -78.01 52.71 39.93
N TYR A 307 -78.32 53.53 38.92
CA TYR A 307 -79.39 54.51 39.07
C TYR A 307 -80.76 53.81 38.93
N PRO A 308 -81.63 53.87 39.96
CA PRO A 308 -82.97 53.31 39.86
C PRO A 308 -83.77 54.08 38.80
N LEU A 309 -84.38 53.33 37.88
CA LEU A 309 -85.30 53.86 36.88
C LEU A 309 -86.46 54.62 37.58
N PRO A 310 -86.91 55.78 37.05
CA PRO A 310 -87.99 56.60 37.61
C PRO A 310 -89.33 55.89 37.78
#